data_AF-A0A8T4MZI0-F1
#
_entry.id   AF-A0A8T4MZI0-F1
#
_cell.length_a   1.000
_cell.length_b   1.000
_cell.length_c   1.000
_cell.angle_alpha   90.00
_cell.angle_beta   90.00
_cell.angle_gamma   90.00
#
_symmetry.space_group_name_H-M   'P 1'
#
loop_
_entity.id
_entity.type
_entity.pdbx_description
1 polymer ?
#
loop_
_entity_poly.entity_id
_entity_poly.type
_entity_poly.pdbx_seq_one_letter_code
_entity_poly.pdbx_strand_id
1 'polypeptide(L)'
;MVLDDKGHGGYHEIRGSPILPGMLDAPTEPTTDYFIGRFARDNKYHLLGQRPHGRSDLFSAASESRGDHGLVALPLGKEKLRDLVQGDVLRVDPHTSGVNSYKIVYLGHN
;
A
#
# COMPACT_ATOMS: atom_id res chain seq x y z
N MET A 1 31.99 2.13 -15.84
CA MET A 1 31.08 0.97 -15.87
C MET A 1 29.92 1.30 -14.95
N VAL A 2 28.82 1.79 -15.50
CA VAL A 2 27.69 2.30 -14.72
C VAL A 2 26.71 1.15 -14.54
N LEU A 3 26.58 0.69 -13.30
CA LEU A 3 25.53 -0.25 -12.90
C LEU A 3 24.32 0.61 -12.48
N ASP A 4 23.64 1.21 -13.44
CA ASP A 4 22.32 1.78 -13.22
C ASP A 4 21.31 0.62 -13.10
N ASP A 5 20.54 0.63 -12.02
CA ASP A 5 19.21 0.01 -11.94
C ASP A 5 19.13 -1.53 -12.08
N LYS A 6 19.97 -2.25 -11.33
CA LYS A 6 19.77 -3.70 -11.10
C LYS A 6 18.55 -3.94 -10.20
N GLY A 7 17.39 -4.17 -10.79
CA GLY A 7 16.67 -5.45 -10.64
C GLY A 7 16.24 -5.95 -9.26
N HIS A 8 16.12 -5.11 -8.24
CA HIS A 8 15.39 -5.45 -7.02
C HIS A 8 14.02 -4.79 -7.11
N GLY A 9 12.98 -5.57 -7.44
CA GLY A 9 11.59 -5.16 -7.27
C GLY A 9 11.30 -4.99 -5.78
N GLY A 10 11.79 -3.90 -5.20
CA GLY A 10 11.52 -3.55 -3.82
C GLY A 10 10.04 -3.21 -3.65
N TYR A 11 9.48 -3.58 -2.51
CA TYR A 11 8.17 -3.12 -2.07
C TYR A 11 8.36 -2.11 -0.94
N HIS A 12 7.44 -1.17 -0.83
CA HIS A 12 7.31 -0.28 0.31
C HIS A 12 6.26 -0.85 1.25
N GLU A 13 6.54 -0.84 2.55
CA GLU A 13 5.57 -1.17 3.59
C GLU A 13 4.92 0.11 4.11
N ILE A 14 3.62 0.26 3.84
CA ILE A 14 2.84 1.41 4.28
C ILE A 14 1.79 0.93 5.26
N ARG A 15 1.64 1.60 6.39
CA ARG A 15 0.55 1.30 7.32
C ARG A 15 -0.59 2.26 7.12
N GLY A 16 -1.78 1.72 6.93
CA GLY A 16 -3.00 2.50 6.78
C GLY A 16 -4.18 1.91 7.52
N SER A 17 -5.24 2.69 7.57
CA SER A 17 -6.56 2.27 8.05
C SER A 17 -7.58 2.46 6.92
N PRO A 18 -8.49 1.49 6.72
CA PRO A 18 -9.55 1.62 5.72
C PRO A 18 -10.46 2.81 6.04
N ILE A 19 -10.88 3.53 4.99
CA ILE A 19 -11.87 4.60 5.09
C ILE A 19 -13.21 4.02 4.64
N LEU A 20 -14.06 3.68 5.60
CA LEU A 20 -15.42 3.23 5.30
C LEU A 20 -16.26 4.41 4.79
N PRO A 21 -17.13 4.20 3.77
CA PRO A 21 -18.04 5.24 3.29
C PRO A 21 -18.87 5.81 4.45
N GLY A 22 -18.73 7.12 4.72
CA GLY A 22 -19.47 7.81 5.78
C GLY A 22 -18.77 7.94 7.14
N MET A 23 -17.54 7.43 7.30
CA MET A 23 -16.72 7.65 8.51
C MET A 23 -15.53 8.56 8.19
N LEU A 24 -15.62 9.84 8.59
CA LEU A 24 -14.55 10.84 8.40
C LEU A 24 -13.61 10.97 9.62
N ASP A 25 -14.01 10.54 10.82
CA ASP A 25 -13.33 10.93 12.08
C ASP A 25 -13.24 9.86 13.19
N ALA A 26 -13.15 8.56 12.88
CA ALA A 26 -12.96 7.53 13.92
C ALA A 26 -11.65 6.74 13.74
N PRO A 27 -10.63 6.93 14.60
CA PRO A 27 -9.49 6.02 14.67
C PRO A 27 -9.76 4.94 15.72
N THR A 28 -10.40 3.83 15.35
CA THR A 28 -10.56 2.67 16.25
C THR A 28 -10.49 1.30 15.57
N GLU A 29 -10.21 1.23 14.27
CA GLU A 29 -10.18 -0.04 13.52
C GLU A 29 -8.74 -0.49 13.17
N PRO A 30 -8.49 -1.80 13.08
CA PRO A 30 -7.15 -2.37 12.99
C PRO A 30 -6.36 -1.77 11.83
N THR A 31 -5.17 -1.25 12.13
CA THR A 31 -4.21 -0.84 11.10
C THR A 31 -3.77 -2.06 10.30
N THR A 32 -3.56 -1.88 9.01
CA THR A 32 -3.09 -2.90 8.09
C THR A 32 -1.79 -2.42 7.47
N ASP A 33 -0.80 -3.31 7.42
CA ASP A 33 0.45 -3.07 6.68
C ASP A 33 0.21 -3.50 5.22
N TYR A 34 0.45 -2.58 4.28
CA TYR A 34 0.27 -2.73 2.84
C TYR A 34 1.63 -2.80 2.16
N PHE A 35 1.82 -3.78 1.29
CA PHE A 35 3.05 -3.96 0.53
C PHE A 35 2.85 -3.45 -0.89
N ILE A 36 3.51 -2.36 -1.25
CA ILE A 36 3.29 -1.68 -2.53
C ILE A 36 4.58 -1.67 -3.35
N GLY A 37 4.52 -2.27 -4.54
CA GLY A 37 5.63 -2.31 -5.49
C GLY A 37 5.37 -1.41 -6.69
N ARG A 38 6.44 -1.04 -7.40
CA ARG A 38 6.33 -0.38 -8.71
C ARG A 38 6.87 -1.32 -9.78
N PHE A 39 6.05 -1.66 -10.77
CA PHE A 39 6.52 -2.52 -11.87
C PHE A 39 7.12 -1.69 -13.00
N ALA A 40 8.31 -2.08 -13.48
CA ALA A 40 8.97 -1.40 -14.59
C ALA A 40 8.19 -1.48 -15.91
N ARG A 41 7.32 -2.49 -16.08
CA ARG A 41 6.55 -2.73 -17.31
C ARG A 41 5.52 -1.64 -17.60
N ASP A 42 4.82 -1.15 -16.58
CA ASP A 42 3.77 -0.13 -16.72
C ASP A 42 4.08 1.15 -15.94
N ASN A 43 5.18 1.15 -15.17
CA ASN A 43 5.65 2.25 -14.35
C ASN A 43 4.62 2.70 -13.28
N LYS A 44 3.67 1.83 -12.91
CA LYS A 44 2.60 2.09 -11.93
C LYS A 44 2.88 1.40 -10.60
N TYR A 45 2.25 1.90 -9.54
CA TYR A 45 2.24 1.26 -8.23
C TYR A 45 1.14 0.22 -8.15
N HIS A 46 1.45 -0.91 -7.54
CA HIS A 46 0.54 -2.04 -7.36
C HIS A 46 0.59 -2.51 -5.92
N LEU A 47 -0.57 -2.82 -5.37
CA LEU A 47 -0.66 -3.53 -4.10
C LEU A 47 -0.25 -4.99 -4.36
N LEU A 48 0.80 -5.43 -3.67
CA LEU A 48 1.33 -6.79 -3.75
C LEU A 48 0.68 -7.69 -2.69
N GLY A 49 0.29 -7.11 -1.56
CA GLY A 49 -0.42 -7.80 -0.49
C GLY A 49 -0.71 -6.88 0.69
N GLN A 50 -1.48 -7.39 1.65
CA GLN A 50 -1.82 -6.66 2.87
C GLN A 50 -1.88 -7.63 4.07
N ARG A 51 -1.56 -7.14 5.27
CA ARG A 51 -1.68 -7.91 6.52
C ARG A 51 -2.22 -7.05 7.66
N PRO A 52 -3.02 -7.60 8.58
CA PRO A 52 -3.33 -6.92 9.83
C PRO A 52 -2.05 -6.62 10.61
N HIS A 53 -1.90 -5.38 11.05
CA HIS A 53 -0.74 -4.96 11.82
C HIS A 53 -0.67 -5.69 13.18
N GLY A 54 0.53 -6.03 13.63
CA GLY A 54 0.75 -6.72 14.92
C GLY A 54 0.39 -8.20 14.93
N ARG A 55 0.03 -8.80 13.78
CA ARG A 55 -0.22 -10.24 13.62
C ARG A 55 0.75 -10.87 12.62
N SER A 56 2.05 -10.71 12.87
CA SER A 56 3.14 -11.29 12.04
C SER A 56 3.22 -12.82 12.12
N ASP A 57 2.70 -13.38 13.20
CA ASP A 57 2.72 -14.77 13.63
C ASP A 57 1.69 -15.66 12.90
N LEU A 58 0.73 -15.06 12.17
CA LEU A 58 -0.30 -15.79 11.41
C LEU A 58 -0.08 -15.76 9.89
N PHE A 59 0.95 -15.05 9.41
CA PHE A 59 1.20 -14.88 7.97
C PHE A 59 2.65 -15.24 7.67
N SER A 60 2.85 -16.36 6.96
CA SER A 60 4.16 -16.64 6.36
C SER A 60 4.49 -15.55 5.34
N ALA A 61 5.77 -15.24 5.08
CA ALA A 61 6.15 -14.31 4.01
C ALA A 61 5.61 -14.74 2.62
N ALA A 62 5.18 -15.99 2.48
CA ALA A 62 4.54 -16.56 1.29
C ALA A 62 3.00 -16.48 1.32
N SER A 63 2.40 -16.03 2.42
CA SER A 63 0.98 -15.68 2.54
C SER A 63 0.78 -14.25 2.07
N GLU A 64 1.29 -13.92 0.87
CA GLU A 64 0.75 -12.82 0.09
C GLU A 64 -0.74 -13.11 -0.05
N SER A 65 -1.56 -12.29 0.60
CA SER A 65 -3.00 -12.42 0.49
C SER A 65 -3.34 -12.43 -0.99
N ARG A 66 -3.94 -13.52 -1.48
CA ARG A 66 -4.59 -13.62 -2.81
C ARG A 66 -5.68 -12.56 -3.05
N GLY A 67 -5.82 -11.59 -2.16
CA GLY A 67 -6.75 -10.48 -2.20
C GLY A 67 -6.04 -9.22 -2.66
N ASP A 68 -6.56 -8.67 -3.74
CA ASP A 68 -6.34 -7.30 -4.23
C ASP A 68 -4.93 -6.97 -4.73
N HIS A 69 -4.55 -7.60 -5.83
CA HIS A 69 -3.56 -7.05 -6.77
C HIS A 69 -4.16 -5.84 -7.49
N GLY A 70 -4.30 -4.73 -6.77
CA GLY A 70 -4.93 -3.52 -7.25
C GLY A 70 -3.93 -2.45 -7.68
N LEU A 71 -4.35 -1.61 -8.62
CA LEU A 71 -3.59 -0.41 -8.97
C LEU A 71 -3.65 0.59 -7.81
N VAL A 72 -2.50 1.08 -7.40
CA VAL A 72 -2.39 2.08 -6.35
C VAL A 72 -2.34 3.47 -6.99
N ALA A 73 -3.32 4.30 -6.64
CA ALA A 73 -3.37 5.71 -6.98
C ALA A 73 -2.91 6.55 -5.79
N LEU A 74 -1.88 7.35 -6.01
CA LEU A 74 -1.36 8.30 -5.02
C LEU A 74 -2.30 9.51 -4.87
N PRO A 75 -2.25 10.21 -3.71
CA PRO A 75 -2.93 11.48 -3.53
C PRO A 75 -2.49 12.52 -4.57
N LEU A 76 -3.36 13.50 -4.83
CA LEU A 76 -3.06 14.61 -5.74
C LEU A 76 -1.77 15.34 -5.30
N GLY A 77 -0.85 15.55 -6.23
CA GLY A 77 0.43 16.22 -5.98
C GLY A 77 1.54 15.33 -5.41
N LYS A 78 1.31 14.01 -5.28
CA LYS A 78 2.33 13.03 -4.86
C LYS A 78 2.73 12.15 -6.04
N GLU A 79 4.03 12.03 -6.31
CA GLU A 79 4.55 11.24 -7.43
C GLU A 79 5.20 9.93 -6.97
N LYS A 80 5.71 9.90 -5.74
CA LYS A 80 6.39 8.75 -5.17
C LYS A 80 5.77 8.35 -3.84
N LEU A 81 5.79 7.05 -3.53
CA LEU A 81 5.34 6.55 -2.21
C LEU A 81 6.12 7.20 -1.06
N ARG A 82 7.39 7.56 -1.30
CA ARG A 82 8.21 8.26 -0.31
C ARG A 82 7.74 9.68 0.01
N ASP A 83 6.91 10.28 -0.86
CA ASP A 83 6.40 11.63 -0.68
C ASP A 83 5.13 11.64 0.19
N LEU A 84 4.57 10.46 0.47
CA LEU A 84 3.39 10.34 1.32
C LEU A 84 3.71 10.80 2.74
N VAL A 85 2.69 11.28 3.44
CA VAL A 85 2.76 11.67 4.85
C VAL A 85 1.59 11.05 5.62
N GLN A 86 1.70 11.01 6.94
CA GLN A 86 0.58 10.62 7.79
C GLN A 86 -0.64 11.50 7.51
N GLY A 87 -1.80 10.87 7.35
CA GLY A 87 -3.06 11.53 7.02
C GLY A 87 -3.40 11.56 5.53
N ASP A 88 -2.43 11.30 4.64
CA ASP A 88 -2.70 11.17 3.21
C ASP A 88 -3.67 10.02 2.93
N VAL A 89 -4.44 10.14 1.85
CA VAL A 89 -5.40 9.11 1.43
C VAL A 89 -4.90 8.41 0.18
N LEU A 90 -4.52 7.15 0.34
CA LEU A 90 -4.14 6.26 -0.74
C LEU A 90 -5.36 5.51 -1.25
N ARG A 91 -5.47 5.35 -2.57
CA ARG A 91 -6.57 4.61 -3.20
C ARG A 91 -6.02 3.36 -3.88
N VAL A 92 -6.68 2.23 -3.66
CA VAL A 92 -6.39 0.97 -4.33
C VAL A 92 -7.60 0.59 -5.14
N ASP A 93 -7.39 0.34 -6.42
CA ASP A 93 -8.40 -0.20 -7.32
C ASP A 93 -8.12 -1.69 -7.58
N PRO A 94 -8.62 -2.59 -6.73
CA PRO A 94 -8.74 -3.98 -7.10
C PRO A 94 -9.83 -4.05 -8.17
N HIS A 95 -9.44 -4.35 -9.40
CA HIS A 95 -10.27 -4.43 -10.61
C HIS A 95 -11.65 -5.13 -10.45
N THR A 96 -11.90 -5.85 -9.35
CA THR A 96 -13.07 -6.66 -9.04
C THR A 96 -14.08 -6.04 -8.07
N SER A 97 -13.70 -5.06 -7.23
CA SER A 97 -14.51 -4.68 -6.05
C SER A 97 -14.70 -3.19 -5.82
N GLY A 98 -14.26 -2.37 -6.79
CA GLY A 98 -14.34 -0.91 -6.68
C GLY A 98 -13.19 -0.32 -5.87
N VAL A 99 -13.07 1.00 -5.89
CA VAL A 99 -11.92 1.71 -5.32
C VAL A 99 -12.00 1.72 -3.79
N ASN A 100 -11.04 1.08 -3.15
CA ASN A 100 -10.83 1.14 -1.71
C ASN A 100 -9.95 2.35 -1.36
N SER A 101 -10.28 3.05 -0.28
CA SER A 101 -9.50 4.19 0.21
C SER A 101 -8.92 3.91 1.59
N TYR A 102 -7.67 4.30 1.80
CA TYR A 102 -6.92 4.05 3.02
C TYR A 102 -6.23 5.32 3.49
N LYS A 103 -6.42 5.68 4.76
CA LYS A 103 -5.71 6.79 5.39
C LYS A 103 -4.37 6.30 5.91
N ILE A 104 -3.29 6.96 5.50
CA ILE A 104 -1.93 6.62 5.95
C ILE A 104 -1.79 6.96 7.43
N VAL A 105 -1.37 5.98 8.23
CA VAL A 105 -1.13 6.13 9.67
C VAL A 105 0.36 6.10 9.97
N TYR A 106 1.15 5.32 9.23
CA TYR A 106 2.60 5.25 9.38
C TYR A 106 3.27 4.83 8.06
N LEU A 107 4.49 5.31 7.84
CA LEU A 107 5.29 4.97 6.67
C LEU A 107 6.55 4.24 7.12
N GLY A 108 6.66 2.95 6.79
CA GLY A 108 7.87 2.18 6.95
C GLY A 108 8.75 2.38 5.73
N HIS A 109 9.72 3.28 5.81
CA HIS A 109 10.76 3.39 4.78
C HIS A 109 11.89 2.43 5.15
N ASN A 110 11.89 1.24 4.56
CA ASN A 110 13.07 0.37 4.51
C ASN A 110 13.75 0.50 3.15
#